data_AF-A0A256ZYM4-F1
#
_entry.id   AF-A0A256ZYM4-F1
#
_cell.length_a   1.000
_cell.length_b   1.000
_cell.length_c   1.000
_cell.angle_alpha   90.00
_cell.angle_beta   90.00
_cell.angle_gamma   90.00
#
_symmetry.space_group_name_H-M   'P 1'
#
loop_
_entity.id
_entity.type
_entity.pdbx_description
1 polymer ?
#
loop_
_entity_poly.entity_id
_entity_poly.type
_entity_poly.pdbx_seq_one_letter_code
_entity_poly.pdbx_strand_id
1 'polypeptide(L)'
;MKLIQTTTLKSNGKRRYMWALFECPTCGSIVEVRKDAGLKQKTCKECAKKKRIQAVTIHGESNTVLFRKWASMKYRCNNPNSHLKKWYYNKGVKLCDEWEESFLAFKEWAYKSGYKEGLCIDRIDPNKGYSPENCQWLTNTENLKKMHKDKRRENES
;
A
#
# COMPACT_ATOMS: atom_id res chain seq x y z
N MET A 1 -27.72 0.40 -9.51
CA MET A 1 -28.33 -0.31 -10.65
C MET A 1 -29.79 0.05 -10.67
N LYS A 2 -30.38 0.19 -11.86
CA LYS A 2 -31.79 0.59 -12.00
C LYS A 2 -32.64 -0.67 -12.11
N LEU A 3 -33.62 -0.82 -11.22
CA LEU A 3 -34.55 -1.96 -11.27
C LEU A 3 -35.43 -1.82 -12.52
N ILE A 4 -35.51 -2.89 -13.32
CA ILE A 4 -36.41 -2.96 -14.48
C ILE A 4 -37.70 -3.67 -14.08
N GLN A 5 -37.58 -4.95 -13.71
CA GLN A 5 -38.73 -5.78 -13.32
C GLN A 5 -38.31 -6.93 -12.40
N THR A 6 -39.23 -7.40 -11.57
CA THR A 6 -39.06 -8.62 -10.78
C THR A 6 -39.30 -9.86 -11.63
N THR A 7 -38.51 -10.91 -11.46
CA THR A 7 -38.58 -12.12 -12.29
C THR A 7 -39.20 -13.28 -11.52
N THR A 8 -38.43 -13.91 -10.64
CA THR A 8 -38.81 -15.18 -10.00
C THR A 8 -38.52 -15.16 -8.50
N LEU A 9 -39.31 -15.93 -7.75
CA LEU A 9 -39.04 -16.23 -6.36
C LEU A 9 -38.26 -17.55 -6.31
N LYS A 10 -36.98 -17.51 -5.91
CA LYS A 10 -36.13 -18.71 -5.79
C LYS A 10 -35.92 -19.04 -4.31
N SER A 11 -36.07 -20.32 -3.95
CA SER A 11 -35.86 -20.81 -2.58
C SER A 11 -34.45 -21.40 -2.43
N ASN A 12 -33.79 -21.12 -1.30
CA ASN A 12 -32.57 -21.81 -0.90
C ASN A 12 -32.71 -22.22 0.57
N GLY A 13 -32.99 -23.50 0.79
CA GLY A 13 -33.43 -24.02 2.09
C GLY A 13 -34.72 -23.36 2.56
N LYS A 14 -34.76 -22.92 3.84
CA LYS A 14 -35.92 -22.21 4.42
C LYS A 14 -36.08 -20.76 3.93
N ARG A 15 -35.10 -20.20 3.21
CA ARG A 15 -35.10 -18.79 2.80
C ARG A 15 -35.60 -18.66 1.36
N ARG A 16 -36.46 -17.67 1.12
CA ARG A 16 -36.95 -17.30 -0.21
C ARG A 16 -36.35 -15.97 -0.62
N TYR A 17 -35.86 -15.88 -1.85
CA TYR A 17 -35.26 -14.67 -2.40
C TYR A 17 -35.96 -14.30 -3.70
N MET A 18 -36.34 -13.02 -3.82
CA MET A 18 -36.86 -12.46 -5.06
C MET A 18 -35.70 -12.10 -5.98
N TRP A 19 -35.80 -12.49 -7.24
CA TRP A 19 -34.88 -12.12 -8.31
C TRP A 19 -35.51 -11.03 -9.17
N ALA A 20 -34.66 -10.22 -9.80
CA ALA A 20 -35.08 -9.12 -10.65
C ALA A 20 -34.02 -8.78 -11.68
N LEU A 21 -34.47 -8.21 -12.81
CA LEU A 21 -33.61 -7.63 -13.83
C LEU A 21 -33.25 -6.20 -13.46
N PHE A 22 -31.98 -5.88 -13.59
CA PHE A 22 -31.45 -4.55 -13.38
C PHE A 22 -30.64 -4.09 -14.57
N GLU A 23 -30.75 -2.81 -14.89
CA GLU A 23 -29.88 -2.12 -15.84
C GLU A 23 -28.67 -1.51 -15.11
N CYS A 24 -27.48 -1.74 -15.64
CA CYS A 24 -26.27 -1.10 -15.16
C CYS A 24 -26.15 0.32 -15.72
N PRO A 25 -26.13 1.38 -14.88
CA PRO A 25 -26.00 2.75 -15.36
C PRO A 25 -24.61 3.06 -15.97
N THR A 26 -23.61 2.19 -15.75
CA THR A 26 -22.25 2.41 -16.24
C THR A 26 -22.00 1.78 -17.62
N CYS A 27 -22.64 0.67 -17.94
CA CYS A 27 -22.37 -0.06 -19.18
C CYS A 27 -23.62 -0.54 -19.92
N GLY A 28 -24.81 -0.16 -19.46
CA GLY A 28 -26.09 -0.53 -20.08
C GLY A 28 -26.48 -2.01 -19.97
N SER A 29 -25.61 -2.88 -19.42
CA SER A 29 -25.90 -4.32 -19.34
C SER A 29 -27.11 -4.60 -18.47
N ILE A 30 -28.01 -5.44 -18.95
CA ILE A 30 -29.11 -6.00 -18.16
C ILE A 30 -28.63 -7.27 -17.46
N VAL A 31 -28.79 -7.33 -16.14
CA VAL A 31 -28.36 -8.47 -15.33
C VAL A 31 -29.48 -8.97 -14.43
N GLU A 32 -29.63 -10.29 -14.34
CA GLU A 32 -30.53 -10.92 -13.36
C GLU A 32 -29.77 -11.17 -12.05
N VAL A 33 -30.22 -10.55 -10.97
CA VAL A 33 -29.66 -10.75 -9.63
C VAL A 33 -30.77 -10.80 -8.59
N ARG A 34 -30.42 -11.23 -7.38
CA ARG A 34 -31.32 -11.05 -6.23
C ARG A 34 -31.72 -9.58 -6.08
N LYS A 35 -33.02 -9.32 -5.93
CA LYS A 35 -33.60 -7.97 -5.85
C LYS A 35 -32.96 -7.15 -4.74
N ASP A 36 -32.82 -7.72 -3.54
CA ASP A 36 -32.23 -7.04 -2.39
C ASP A 36 -30.74 -6.71 -2.60
N ALA A 37 -30.00 -7.58 -3.28
CA ALA A 37 -28.61 -7.32 -3.64
C ALA A 37 -28.50 -6.25 -4.73
N GLY A 38 -29.37 -6.31 -5.75
CA GLY A 38 -29.36 -5.38 -6.87
C GLY A 38 -29.73 -3.94 -6.47
N LEU A 39 -30.67 -3.79 -5.52
CA LEU A 39 -31.04 -2.49 -4.96
C LEU A 39 -29.88 -1.81 -4.19
N LYS A 40 -28.95 -2.59 -3.62
CA LYS A 40 -27.77 -2.07 -2.91
C LYS A 40 -26.58 -1.77 -3.83
N GLN A 41 -26.52 -2.41 -5.00
CA GLN A 41 -25.39 -2.29 -5.92
C GLN A 41 -25.50 -1.03 -6.78
N LYS A 42 -24.41 -0.26 -6.89
CA LYS A 42 -24.35 0.93 -7.76
C LYS A 42 -24.22 0.56 -9.25
N THR A 43 -23.39 -0.43 -9.58
CA THR A 43 -23.10 -0.90 -10.95
C THR A 43 -23.20 -2.42 -11.02
N CYS A 44 -23.14 -3.00 -12.23
CA CYS A 44 -23.04 -4.46 -12.38
C CYS A 44 -21.71 -4.99 -11.82
N LYS A 45 -21.67 -6.31 -11.59
CA LYS A 45 -20.50 -7.02 -11.03
C LYS A 45 -19.24 -6.81 -11.87
N GLU A 46 -19.36 -6.75 -13.19
CA GLU A 46 -18.22 -6.60 -14.09
C GLU A 46 -17.64 -5.18 -14.04
N CYS A 47 -18.47 -4.13 -14.11
CA CYS A 47 -18.02 -2.75 -13.89
C CYS A 47 -17.40 -2.56 -12.50
N ALA A 48 -17.98 -3.16 -11.46
CA ALA A 48 -17.42 -3.11 -10.11
C ALA A 48 -16.08 -3.86 -10.02
N LYS A 49 -15.92 -4.98 -10.74
CA LYS A 49 -14.66 -5.71 -10.84
C LYS A 49 -13.60 -4.87 -11.58
N LYS A 50 -13.92 -4.32 -12.75
CA LYS A 50 -13.02 -3.45 -13.52
C LYS A 50 -12.53 -2.25 -12.70
N LYS A 51 -13.43 -1.58 -11.98
CA LYS A 51 -13.07 -0.47 -11.09
C LYS A 51 -12.14 -0.89 -9.95
N ARG A 52 -12.37 -2.06 -9.34
CA ARG A 52 -11.46 -2.61 -8.32
C ARG A 52 -10.10 -2.97 -8.89
N ILE A 53 -10.05 -3.64 -10.04
CA ILE A 53 -8.79 -3.97 -10.71
C ILE A 53 -8.04 -2.68 -11.02
N GLN A 54 -8.70 -1.67 -11.59
CA GLN A 54 -8.08 -0.38 -11.89
C GLN A 54 -7.51 0.31 -10.64
N ALA A 55 -8.25 0.30 -9.54
CA ALA A 55 -7.77 0.85 -8.26
C ALA A 55 -6.55 0.10 -7.71
N VAL A 56 -6.49 -1.22 -7.91
CA VAL A 56 -5.34 -2.05 -7.52
C VAL A 56 -4.17 -1.84 -8.47
N THR A 57 -4.37 -1.66 -9.78
CA THR A 57 -3.28 -1.48 -10.76
C THR A 57 -2.59 -0.13 -10.68
N ILE A 58 -3.27 0.92 -10.18
CA ILE A 58 -2.64 2.23 -9.93
C ILE A 58 -1.54 2.11 -8.85
N HIS A 59 -1.65 1.11 -7.96
CA HIS A 59 -0.62 0.77 -6.98
C HIS A 59 -0.42 -0.76 -6.90
N GLY A 60 -0.18 -1.41 -8.04
CA GLY A 60 -0.03 -2.89 -8.13
C GLY A 60 1.07 -3.48 -7.24
N GLU A 61 1.86 -2.61 -6.61
CA GLU A 61 2.97 -2.93 -5.72
C GLU A 61 2.68 -2.68 -4.24
N SER A 62 1.47 -2.24 -3.87
CA SER A 62 1.11 -1.91 -2.49
C SER A 62 1.29 -3.07 -1.49
N ASN A 63 1.31 -4.32 -1.98
CA ASN A 63 1.61 -5.51 -1.19
C ASN A 63 3.07 -5.99 -1.25
N THR A 64 3.95 -5.34 -2.01
CA THR A 64 5.35 -5.76 -2.12
C THR A 64 6.11 -5.46 -0.84
N VAL A 65 7.16 -6.24 -0.59
CA VAL A 65 8.08 -6.00 0.53
C VAL A 65 8.73 -4.61 0.40
N LEU A 66 9.07 -4.22 -0.82
CA LEU A 66 9.74 -2.94 -1.09
C LEU A 66 8.81 -1.74 -0.83
N PHE A 67 7.53 -1.81 -1.23
CA PHE A 67 6.55 -0.79 -0.90
C PHE A 67 6.35 -0.63 0.60
N ARG A 68 6.28 -1.75 1.34
CA ARG A 68 6.18 -1.71 2.81
C ARG A 68 7.40 -1.05 3.46
N LYS A 69 8.61 -1.23 2.91
CA LYS A 69 9.81 -0.53 3.38
C LYS A 69 9.72 0.97 3.15
N TRP A 70 9.31 1.40 1.95
CA TRP A 70 9.09 2.80 1.62
C TRP A 70 8.02 3.46 2.52
N ALA A 71 6.86 2.82 2.66
CA ALA A 71 5.79 3.29 3.54
C ALA A 71 6.25 3.40 5.00
N SER A 72 7.08 2.46 5.47
CA SER A 72 7.69 2.51 6.81
C SER A 72 8.70 3.66 6.95
N MET A 73 9.49 3.98 5.91
CA MET A 73 10.34 5.17 5.91
C MET A 73 9.50 6.44 6.09
N LYS A 74 8.46 6.61 5.28
CA LYS A 74 7.53 7.74 5.37
C LYS A 74 6.88 7.84 6.74
N TYR A 75 6.38 6.72 7.27
CA TYR A 75 5.76 6.67 8.59
C TYR A 75 6.72 7.11 9.70
N ARG A 76 7.97 6.66 9.68
CA ARG A 76 8.98 7.07 10.68
C ARG A 76 9.25 8.57 10.64
N CYS A 77 9.31 9.16 9.45
CA CYS A 77 9.67 10.57 9.27
C CYS A 77 8.50 11.51 9.54
N ASN A 78 7.27 11.13 9.17
CA ASN A 78 6.14 12.05 9.12
C ASN A 78 5.09 11.84 10.23
N ASN A 79 5.19 10.76 11.03
CA ASN A 79 4.24 10.52 12.12
C ASN A 79 4.77 11.02 13.49
N PRO A 80 4.24 12.14 14.03
CA PRO A 80 4.62 12.63 15.36
C PRO A 80 4.20 11.71 16.50
N ASN A 81 3.27 10.79 16.27
CA ASN A 81 2.79 9.82 17.28
C ASN A 81 3.55 8.48 17.22
N SER A 82 4.55 8.37 16.36
CA SER A 82 5.38 7.16 16.28
C SER A 82 6.17 6.94 17.57
N HIS A 83 6.26 5.69 18.02
CA HIS A 83 7.17 5.30 19.11
C HIS A 83 8.65 5.59 18.77
N LEU A 84 8.98 5.75 17.48
CA LEU A 84 10.30 6.09 16.99
C LEU A 84 10.51 7.60 16.80
N LYS A 85 9.55 8.47 17.15
CA LYS A 85 9.60 9.92 16.88
C LYS A 85 10.89 10.59 17.35
N LYS A 86 11.45 10.15 18.49
CA LYS A 86 12.71 10.67 19.05
C LYS A 86 13.90 10.52 18.07
N TRP A 87 13.90 9.49 17.24
CA TRP A 87 15.00 9.15 16.34
C TRP A 87 14.81 9.68 14.91
N TYR A 88 13.59 10.08 14.55
CA TYR A 88 13.22 10.47 13.19
C TYR A 88 12.54 11.83 13.17
N TYR A 89 11.24 11.89 13.49
CA TYR A 89 10.43 13.10 13.46
C TYR A 89 11.06 14.27 14.25
N ASN A 90 11.42 14.04 15.52
CA ASN A 90 12.01 15.07 16.39
C ASN A 90 13.41 15.51 15.93
N LYS A 91 14.11 14.69 15.16
CA LYS A 91 15.42 15.00 14.57
C LYS A 91 15.31 15.66 13.18
N GLY A 92 14.09 15.87 12.68
CA GLY A 92 13.88 16.41 11.33
C GLY A 92 14.35 15.47 10.21
N VAL A 93 14.42 14.16 10.47
CA VAL A 93 14.75 13.18 9.43
C VAL A 93 13.60 13.12 8.43
N LYS A 94 13.92 13.34 7.15
CA LYS A 94 12.97 13.33 6.04
C LYS A 94 13.46 12.43 4.91
N LEU A 95 12.56 12.11 3.99
CA LEU A 95 12.93 11.60 2.67
C LEU A 95 13.29 12.78 1.76
N CYS A 96 14.08 12.55 0.72
CA CYS A 96 14.19 13.50 -0.38
C CYS A 96 12.83 13.63 -1.09
N ASP A 97 12.60 14.79 -1.70
CA ASP A 97 11.29 15.15 -2.25
C ASP A 97 10.80 14.13 -3.30
N GLU A 98 11.71 13.56 -4.10
CA GLU A 98 11.38 12.56 -5.10
C GLU A 98 10.83 11.28 -4.47
N TRP A 99 11.40 10.84 -3.34
CA TRP A 99 10.94 9.64 -2.65
C TRP A 99 9.74 9.92 -1.77
N GLU A 100 9.58 11.14 -1.27
CA GLU A 100 8.39 11.53 -0.53
C GLU A 100 7.16 11.44 -1.45
N GLU A 101 7.26 11.95 -2.68
CA GLU A 101 6.12 12.01 -3.61
C GLU A 101 5.94 10.74 -4.47
N SER A 102 7.01 9.97 -4.71
CA SER A 102 6.97 8.85 -5.67
C SER A 102 7.60 7.57 -5.14
N PHE A 103 6.76 6.55 -4.90
CA PHE A 103 7.23 5.19 -4.68
C PHE A 103 8.00 4.65 -5.90
N LEU A 104 7.63 5.04 -7.13
CA LEU A 104 8.32 4.57 -8.34
C LEU A 104 9.77 5.07 -8.39
N ALA A 105 10.02 6.33 -8.03
CA ALA A 105 11.37 6.88 -7.95
C ALA A 105 12.23 6.12 -6.92
N PHE A 106 11.66 5.84 -5.74
CA PHE A 106 12.32 5.01 -4.74
C PHE A 106 12.57 3.58 -5.25
N LYS A 107 11.59 2.98 -5.93
CA LYS A 107 11.69 1.62 -6.47
C LYS A 107 12.81 1.51 -7.50
N GLU A 108 12.88 2.44 -8.44
CA GLU A 108 13.93 2.48 -9.47
C GLU A 108 15.31 2.58 -8.84
N TRP A 109 15.49 3.50 -7.88
CA TRP A 109 16.74 3.60 -7.13
C TRP A 109 17.05 2.29 -6.40
N ALA A 110 16.08 1.71 -5.70
CA ALA A 110 16.29 0.50 -4.92
C ALA A 110 16.86 -0.64 -5.75
N TYR A 111 16.28 -0.92 -6.92
CA TYR A 111 16.78 -1.96 -7.82
C TYR A 111 18.14 -1.59 -8.41
N LYS A 112 18.34 -0.33 -8.83
CA LYS A 112 19.63 0.14 -9.35
C LYS A 112 20.75 0.08 -8.32
N SER A 113 20.43 0.26 -7.03
CA SER A 113 21.37 0.23 -5.92
C SER A 113 21.54 -1.16 -5.29
N GLY A 114 21.04 -2.21 -5.95
CA GLY A 114 21.29 -3.60 -5.56
C GLY A 114 20.31 -4.19 -4.54
N TYR A 115 19.10 -3.64 -4.42
CA TYR A 115 18.05 -4.23 -3.58
C TYR A 115 17.81 -5.71 -3.91
N LYS A 116 17.74 -6.52 -2.86
CA LYS A 116 17.31 -7.92 -2.89
C LYS A 116 16.35 -8.14 -1.72
N GLU A 117 15.45 -9.11 -1.86
CA GLU A 117 14.61 -9.51 -0.74
C GLU A 117 15.46 -9.97 0.45
N GLY A 118 15.00 -9.64 1.66
CA GLY A 118 15.75 -9.87 2.90
C GLY A 118 16.72 -8.75 3.30
N LEU A 119 17.03 -7.80 2.40
CA LEU A 119 17.81 -6.62 2.76
C LEU A 119 16.97 -5.58 3.50
N CYS A 120 17.64 -4.77 4.31
CA CYS A 120 17.11 -3.67 5.09
C CYS A 120 17.72 -2.35 4.61
N ILE A 121 16.88 -1.32 4.50
CA ILE A 121 17.35 0.01 4.18
C ILE A 121 17.95 0.66 5.44
N ASP A 122 19.18 1.11 5.32
CA ASP A 122 19.92 1.82 6.35
C ASP A 122 20.36 3.20 5.84
N ARG A 123 20.58 4.13 6.77
CA ARG A 123 21.18 5.43 6.47
C ARG A 123 22.68 5.38 6.77
N ILE A 124 23.50 5.77 5.79
CA ILE A 124 24.97 5.77 5.92
C ILE A 124 25.36 6.70 7.08
N ASP A 125 24.89 7.95 7.03
CA ASP A 125 24.94 8.92 8.12
C ASP A 125 23.59 8.98 8.84
N PRO A 126 23.50 8.58 10.13
CA PRO A 126 22.26 8.57 10.89
C PRO A 126 21.70 9.97 11.19
N ASN A 127 22.48 11.04 11.02
CA ASN A 127 22.05 12.42 11.22
C ASN A 127 21.41 13.02 9.96
N LYS A 128 21.55 12.37 8.79
CA LYS A 128 20.97 12.81 7.51
C LYS A 128 19.65 12.09 7.19
N GLY A 129 18.92 12.60 6.19
CA GLY A 129 17.66 12.05 5.70
C GLY A 129 17.79 10.75 4.89
N TYR A 130 16.69 10.28 4.34
CA TYR A 130 16.67 9.22 3.33
C TYR A 130 16.82 9.84 1.94
N SER A 131 17.92 9.53 1.24
CA SER A 131 18.18 9.95 -0.13
C SER A 131 19.05 8.92 -0.84
N PRO A 132 19.16 8.96 -2.18
CA PRO A 132 20.04 8.07 -2.93
C PRO A 132 21.49 8.03 -2.43
N GLU A 133 21.99 9.17 -1.95
CA GLU A 133 23.38 9.37 -1.51
C GLU A 133 23.61 8.98 -0.05
N ASN A 134 22.55 8.93 0.76
CA ASN A 134 22.64 8.61 2.18
C ASN A 134 22.00 7.26 2.54
N CYS A 135 21.57 6.47 1.57
CA CYS A 135 20.92 5.17 1.82
C CYS A 135 21.73 4.01 1.26
N GLN A 136 21.69 2.90 1.99
CA GLN A 136 22.35 1.65 1.62
C GLN A 136 21.47 0.46 1.96
N TRP A 137 21.72 -0.66 1.29
CA TRP A 137 21.08 -1.94 1.60
C TRP A 137 22.01 -2.81 2.43
N LEU A 138 21.55 -3.21 3.61
CA LEU A 138 22.28 -4.10 4.51
C LEU A 138 21.46 -5.34 4.82
N THR A 139 22.12 -6.47 5.03
CA THR A 139 21.52 -7.60 5.73
C THR A 139 21.23 -7.24 7.19
N ASN A 140 20.34 -8.00 7.84
CA ASN A 140 20.09 -7.82 9.27
C ASN A 140 21.37 -7.93 10.11
N THR A 141 22.24 -8.89 9.77
CA THR A 141 23.52 -9.11 10.46
C THR A 141 24.46 -7.93 10.31
N GLU A 142 24.58 -7.35 9.11
CA GLU A 142 25.43 -6.17 8.88
C GLU A 142 24.90 -4.94 9.61
N ASN A 143 23.58 -4.72 9.58
CA ASN A 143 22.97 -3.61 10.29
C ASN A 143 23.21 -3.69 11.81
N LEU A 144 23.07 -4.88 12.41
CA LEU A 144 23.38 -5.09 13.83
C LEU A 144 24.85 -4.81 14.15
N LYS A 145 25.78 -5.30 13.32
CA LYS A 145 27.22 -5.03 13.49
C LYS A 145 27.53 -3.53 13.43
N LYS A 146 26.90 -2.80 12.49
CA LYS A 146 27.02 -1.34 12.37
C LYS A 146 26.54 -0.64 13.64
N MET A 147 25.36 -0.99 14.13
CA MET A 147 24.81 -0.43 15.39
C MET A 147 25.75 -0.64 16.60
N HIS A 148 26.35 -1.81 16.74
CA HIS A 148 27.32 -2.06 17.82
C HIS A 148 28.63 -1.29 17.67
N LYS A 149 29.03 -0.96 16.44
CA LYS A 149 30.21 -0.15 16.18
C LYS A 149 29.95 1.32 16.52
N ASP A 150 28.79 1.84 16.14
CA ASP A 150 28.43 3.24 16.36
C ASP A 150 28.26 3.53 17.86
N LYS A 151 27.62 2.63 18.62
CA LYS A 151 27.54 2.75 20.09
C LYS A 151 28.91 2.78 20.78
N ARG A 152 29.88 2.01 20.29
CA ARG A 152 31.24 2.02 20.86
C ARG A 152 31.92 3.37 20.65
N ARG A 153 31.80 3.92 19.43
CA ARG A 153 32.34 5.24 19.10
C ARG A 153 31.71 6.36 19.93
N GLU A 154 30.39 6.32 20.14
CA GLU A 154 29.69 7.29 20.98
C GLU A 154 30.15 7.25 22.45
N ASN A 155 30.49 6.07 22.98
CA ASN A 155 31.00 5.93 24.34
C ASN A 155 32.47 6.36 24.51
N GLU A 156 33.20 6.48 23.40
CA GLU A 156 34.61 6.88 23.35
C GLU A 156 34.80 8.37 23.01
N SER A 157 33.71 9.10 22.71
CA SER A 157 33.69 10.52 22.32
C SER A 157 33.13 11.39 23.45
#